data_AF-A0A7W1CIC7-F1
#
_entry.id   AF-A0A7W1CIC7-F1
#
_cell.length_a   1.000
_cell.length_b   1.000
_cell.length_c   1.000
_cell.angle_alpha   90.00
_cell.angle_beta   90.00
_cell.angle_gamma   90.00
#
_symmetry.space_group_name_H-M   'P 1'
#
loop_
_entity.id
_entity.type
_entity.pdbx_description
1 polymer ?
#
loop_
_entity_poly.entity_id
_entity_poly.type
_entity_poly.pdbx_seq_one_letter_code
_entity_poly.pdbx_strand_id
1 'polypeptide(L)'
;MSKLPKLAIVGRPNVGKSALFNRICKRNIAIVDEAEGITRDRLYAKADLFGLPFEVIDTGGINAHSKALFNEEIKRQAEIAIEEADILIMVVDSTTGVTLLDIEIARILMKTKKPIALAVNKVDEFSKEHLMYQFQQLGISPMVAVSATQSWHIAELLEAAFTGFDPTGLVGPADNTIKISIVGRPNVGKSSLVNYLLDDERCIVSTIPGTTRDSIDIPFSLDGTDYTLIDTAGIRRKHAEHEVVDKFAAIRTERAIERADICLLMLDAQQGMTAQEKKIANDIEAAGKGCILLFNKWDLVKGFRMEHCLKGIEDEINFLKHCPKLFMSAKTGRNVDRIFEIVNKVHADSQMRITTHQLNKFIADAMQRNHPPMLKGRRLRIYYMAQVAVQPPKFILFVNSPLLMAESYKKYIYNQFREVYGFTGVPIIIQMKGKLKQKNEKERHHEQDPGLEGPARRDPRDAKKVVEDTNEIFDEDGDEYDDHEGEDEFADLAFSEEEDE
;
A
#
# COMPACT_ATOMS: atom_id res chain seq x y z
N MET A 1 12.36 3.41 0.46
CA MET A 1 11.07 3.33 -0.27
C MET A 1 11.28 3.75 -1.72
N SER A 2 10.87 2.94 -2.71
CA SER A 2 10.88 3.36 -4.11
C SER A 2 9.97 4.57 -4.29
N LYS A 3 10.51 5.69 -4.77
CA LYS A 3 9.74 6.90 -5.08
C LYS A 3 8.71 6.53 -6.16
N LEU A 4 7.42 6.75 -5.90
CA LEU A 4 6.38 6.55 -6.92
C LEU A 4 6.59 7.59 -8.04
N PRO A 5 6.42 7.20 -9.32
CA PRO A 5 6.39 8.15 -10.42
C PRO A 5 5.35 9.24 -10.18
N LYS A 6 5.71 10.50 -10.47
CA LYS A 6 4.80 11.62 -10.37
C LYS A 6 4.38 12.11 -11.76
N LEU A 7 3.08 12.12 -12.03
CA LEU A 7 2.46 12.64 -13.24
C LEU A 7 1.80 13.99 -12.93
N ALA A 8 2.26 15.08 -13.54
CA ALA A 8 1.57 16.38 -13.42
C ALA A 8 0.69 16.68 -14.63
N ILE A 9 -0.51 17.21 -14.36
CA ILE A 9 -1.45 17.68 -15.37
C ILE A 9 -1.36 19.21 -15.43
N VAL A 10 -0.86 19.73 -16.54
CA VAL A 10 -0.60 21.16 -16.76
C VAL A 10 -1.45 21.66 -17.92
N GLY A 11 -1.83 22.93 -17.91
CA GLY A 11 -2.57 23.55 -19.00
C GLY A 11 -3.31 24.79 -18.55
N ARG A 12 -3.82 25.59 -19.49
CA ARG A 12 -4.57 26.80 -19.15
C ARG A 12 -5.87 26.46 -18.37
N PRO A 13 -6.48 27.41 -17.67
CA PRO A 13 -7.76 27.20 -17.00
C PRO A 13 -8.87 26.73 -17.96
N ASN A 14 -9.85 26.00 -17.42
CA ASN A 14 -11.07 25.53 -18.12
C ASN A 14 -10.87 24.57 -19.31
N VAL A 15 -9.66 24.04 -19.52
CA VAL A 15 -9.40 22.95 -20.50
C VAL A 15 -9.86 21.57 -20.03
N GLY A 16 -10.25 21.44 -18.76
CA GLY A 16 -10.73 20.18 -18.17
C GLY A 16 -9.68 19.37 -17.41
N LYS A 17 -8.62 20.01 -16.88
CA LYS A 17 -7.59 19.37 -16.03
C LYS A 17 -8.18 18.54 -14.88
N SER A 18 -9.05 19.14 -14.06
CA SER A 18 -9.65 18.45 -12.91
C SER A 18 -10.61 17.33 -13.32
N ALA A 19 -11.25 17.44 -14.49
CA ALA A 19 -12.05 16.34 -15.03
C ALA A 19 -11.15 15.15 -15.43
N LEU A 20 -10.01 15.44 -16.06
CA LEU A 20 -9.01 14.44 -16.44
C LEU A 20 -8.37 13.80 -15.20
N PHE A 21 -7.97 14.60 -14.21
CA PHE A 21 -7.48 14.16 -12.91
C PHE A 21 -8.43 13.17 -12.25
N ASN A 22 -9.69 13.56 -12.07
CA ASN A 22 -10.71 12.72 -11.47
C ASN A 22 -10.93 11.42 -12.25
N ARG A 23 -10.79 11.46 -13.58
CA ARG A 23 -10.96 10.28 -14.43
C ARG A 23 -9.80 9.30 -14.29
N ILE A 24 -8.57 9.79 -14.24
CA ILE A 24 -7.36 8.97 -14.03
C ILE A 24 -7.43 8.29 -12.65
N CYS A 25 -7.81 9.03 -11.61
CA CYS A 25 -7.91 8.50 -10.24
C CYS A 25 -9.02 7.44 -10.07
N LYS A 26 -10.09 7.48 -10.87
CA LYS A 26 -11.24 6.56 -10.75
C LYS A 26 -11.09 5.26 -11.55
N ARG A 27 -10.01 5.10 -12.33
CA ARG A 27 -9.85 3.90 -13.18
C ARG A 27 -9.40 2.64 -12.44
N ASN A 28 -8.95 2.74 -11.19
CA ASN A 28 -8.88 1.64 -10.24
C ASN A 28 -8.79 2.22 -8.82
N ILE A 29 -9.64 1.74 -7.92
CA ILE A 29 -9.84 2.30 -6.58
C ILE A 29 -8.56 2.18 -5.74
N ALA A 30 -7.90 3.30 -5.51
CA ALA A 30 -7.30 3.61 -4.21
C ALA A 30 -8.06 4.83 -3.68
N ILE A 31 -8.55 4.71 -2.45
CA ILE A 31 -9.31 5.72 -1.74
C ILE A 31 -8.56 7.06 -1.84
N VAL A 32 -9.26 8.11 -2.27
CA VAL A 32 -8.77 9.49 -2.18
C VAL A 32 -8.74 9.82 -0.69
N ASP A 33 -7.54 9.76 -0.09
CA ASP A 33 -7.34 10.27 1.26
C ASP A 33 -7.36 11.80 1.15
N GLU A 34 -8.49 12.40 1.50
CA GLU A 34 -8.57 13.82 1.83
C GLU A 34 -7.87 14.02 3.18
N ALA A 35 -6.53 13.99 3.18
CA ALA A 35 -5.75 14.33 4.36
C ALA A 35 -5.88 15.84 4.61
N GLU A 36 -6.64 16.19 5.65
CA GLU A 36 -6.84 17.55 6.12
C GLU A 36 -5.51 18.24 6.47
N GLY A 37 -5.24 19.33 5.73
CA GLY A 37 -4.33 20.39 6.15
C GLY A 37 -2.86 20.17 5.77
N ILE A 38 -2.43 20.79 4.66
CA ILE A 38 -1.42 21.88 4.59
C ILE A 38 -1.24 22.28 3.11
N THR A 39 -1.45 23.58 2.83
CA THR A 39 -1.39 24.31 1.55
C THR A 39 -2.49 24.03 0.50
N ARG A 40 -3.13 25.12 0.05
CA ARG A 40 -4.50 25.17 -0.51
C ARG A 40 -4.64 24.87 -2.02
N ASP A 41 -3.57 24.55 -2.75
CA ASP A 41 -3.60 24.72 -4.22
C ASP A 41 -3.19 23.49 -5.06
N ARG A 42 -2.90 22.32 -4.49
CA ARG A 42 -2.52 21.11 -5.27
C ARG A 42 -3.14 19.83 -4.72
N LEU A 43 -3.80 19.09 -5.61
CA LEU A 43 -4.40 17.80 -5.30
C LEU A 43 -3.45 16.68 -5.71
N TYR A 44 -3.16 15.79 -4.76
CA TYR A 44 -2.38 14.57 -4.97
C TYR A 44 -3.31 13.37 -4.89
N ALA A 45 -3.18 12.44 -5.81
CA ALA A 45 -3.92 11.19 -5.78
C ALA A 45 -3.10 10.04 -6.36
N LYS A 46 -3.34 8.82 -5.89
CA LYS A 46 -2.68 7.61 -6.41
C LYS A 46 -3.48 7.03 -7.57
N ALA A 47 -2.79 6.58 -8.60
CA ALA A 47 -3.35 5.91 -9.77
C ALA A 47 -2.47 4.71 -10.16
N ASP A 48 -3.00 3.88 -11.06
CA ASP A 48 -2.34 2.66 -11.55
C ASP A 48 -2.43 2.59 -13.08
N LEU A 49 -1.30 2.29 -13.72
CA LEU A 49 -1.21 2.02 -15.15
C LEU A 49 -0.69 0.59 -15.33
N PHE A 50 -1.58 -0.35 -15.63
CA PHE A 50 -1.25 -1.77 -15.83
C PHE A 50 -0.39 -2.39 -14.71
N GLY A 51 -0.64 -2.04 -13.45
CA GLY A 51 0.13 -2.52 -12.30
C GLY A 51 1.35 -1.67 -11.93
N LEU A 52 1.62 -0.57 -12.66
CA LEU A 52 2.59 0.46 -12.27
C LEU A 52 1.88 1.54 -11.44
N PRO A 53 2.06 1.59 -10.12
CA PRO A 53 1.48 2.64 -9.28
C PRO A 53 2.21 3.97 -9.50
N PHE A 54 1.47 5.07 -9.55
CA PHE A 54 2.01 6.43 -9.68
C PHE A 54 1.15 7.46 -8.92
N GLU A 55 1.71 8.62 -8.65
CA GLU A 55 1.01 9.77 -8.08
C GLU A 55 0.65 10.78 -9.17
N VAL A 56 -0.58 11.27 -9.16
CA VAL A 56 -1.07 12.32 -10.06
C VAL A 56 -1.17 13.62 -9.28
N ILE A 57 -0.70 14.70 -9.90
CA ILE A 57 -0.71 16.05 -9.34
C ILE A 57 -1.60 16.93 -10.23
N ASP A 58 -2.70 17.46 -9.67
CA ASP A 58 -3.44 18.57 -10.31
C ASP A 58 -2.78 19.90 -9.91
N THR A 59 -2.25 20.63 -10.89
CA THR A 59 -1.62 21.93 -10.64
C THR A 59 -2.63 23.07 -10.56
N GLY A 60 -3.95 22.77 -10.53
CA GLY A 60 -5.02 23.75 -10.67
C GLY A 60 -5.61 24.28 -9.36
N GLY A 61 -5.31 25.55 -9.04
CA GLY A 61 -6.28 26.42 -8.36
C GLY A 61 -5.70 27.61 -7.57
N ILE A 62 -5.76 28.83 -8.13
CA ILE A 62 -5.90 30.07 -7.35
C ILE A 62 -6.91 30.99 -8.06
N ASN A 63 -7.77 31.62 -7.25
CA ASN A 63 -8.92 32.45 -7.62
C ASN A 63 -8.69 33.47 -8.74
N ALA A 64 -9.68 33.53 -9.65
CA ALA A 64 -9.75 34.37 -10.84
C ALA A 64 -10.08 35.85 -10.54
N HIS A 65 -9.26 36.56 -9.74
CA HIS A 65 -9.54 37.95 -9.38
C HIS A 65 -8.52 39.01 -9.82
N SER A 66 -7.53 38.68 -10.65
CA SER A 66 -6.77 39.74 -11.35
C SER A 66 -6.20 39.28 -12.69
N LYS A 67 -6.60 39.95 -13.79
CA LYS A 67 -6.19 39.59 -15.16
C LYS A 67 -4.69 39.79 -15.44
N ALA A 68 -3.99 40.61 -14.65
CA ALA A 68 -2.58 40.93 -14.85
C ALA A 68 -1.61 39.92 -14.18
N LEU A 69 -1.98 39.35 -13.03
CA LEU A 69 -1.15 38.35 -12.31
C LEU A 69 -1.41 36.91 -12.78
N PHE A 70 -2.44 36.71 -13.61
CA PHE A 70 -2.91 35.38 -14.00
C PHE A 70 -1.95 34.62 -14.91
N ASN A 71 -1.29 35.31 -15.84
CA ASN A 71 -0.42 34.67 -16.83
C ASN A 71 0.93 34.25 -16.22
N GLU A 72 1.51 35.07 -15.33
CA GLU A 72 2.74 34.71 -14.61
C GLU A 72 2.53 33.52 -13.68
N GLU A 73 1.38 33.45 -13.00
CA GLU A 73 1.07 32.33 -12.11
C GLU A 73 0.90 31.01 -12.89
N ILE A 74 0.31 31.04 -14.09
CA ILE A 74 0.20 29.86 -14.96
C ILE A 74 1.59 29.38 -15.40
N LYS A 75 2.51 30.30 -15.73
CA LYS A 75 3.90 29.96 -16.06
C LYS A 75 4.62 29.33 -14.87
N ARG A 76 4.47 29.93 -13.69
CA ARG A 76 5.04 29.42 -12.43
C ARG A 76 4.50 28.02 -12.11
N GLN A 77 3.22 27.75 -12.35
CA GLN A 77 2.64 26.42 -12.18
C GLN A 77 3.27 25.38 -13.12
N ALA A 78 3.53 25.75 -14.38
CA ALA A 78 4.21 24.87 -15.32
C ALA A 78 5.65 24.56 -14.88
N GLU A 79 6.39 25.56 -14.40
CA GLU A 79 7.76 25.38 -13.88
C GLU A 79 7.79 24.46 -12.66
N ILE A 80 6.90 24.67 -11.69
CA ILE A 80 6.86 23.82 -10.50
C ILE A 80 6.41 22.39 -10.86
N ALA A 81 5.52 22.24 -11.83
CA ALA A 81 5.14 20.92 -12.35
C ALA A 81 6.35 20.20 -12.96
N ILE A 82 7.20 20.92 -13.72
CA ILE A 82 8.45 20.37 -14.25
C ILE A 82 9.39 19.95 -13.13
N GLU A 83 9.49 20.69 -12.03
CA GLU A 83 10.35 20.33 -10.90
C GLU A 83 9.84 19.08 -10.16
N GLU A 84 8.54 19.03 -9.86
CA GLU A 84 7.94 18.04 -8.98
C GLU A 84 7.57 16.71 -9.67
N ALA A 85 7.21 16.75 -10.95
CA ALA A 85 6.74 15.58 -11.68
C ALA A 85 7.85 14.92 -12.49
N ASP A 86 7.77 13.60 -12.65
CA ASP A 86 8.67 12.83 -13.50
C ASP A 86 8.11 12.72 -14.93
N ILE A 87 6.79 12.86 -15.09
CA ILE A 87 6.04 12.77 -16.34
C ILE A 87 5.03 13.92 -16.43
N LEU A 88 4.83 14.47 -17.63
CA LEU A 88 3.98 15.65 -17.86
C LEU A 88 2.86 15.35 -18.86
N ILE A 89 1.65 15.83 -18.56
CA ILE A 89 0.55 15.91 -19.53
C ILE A 89 0.15 17.37 -19.67
N MET A 90 0.30 17.91 -20.88
CA MET A 90 -0.29 19.19 -21.23
C MET A 90 -1.72 18.98 -21.73
N VAL A 91 -2.70 19.70 -21.17
CA VAL A 91 -4.11 19.62 -21.57
C VAL A 91 -4.52 20.87 -22.33
N VAL A 92 -5.08 20.67 -23.51
CA VAL A 92 -5.66 21.71 -24.37
C VAL A 92 -7.12 21.40 -24.68
N ASP A 93 -7.86 22.39 -25.14
CA ASP A 93 -9.30 22.28 -25.42
C ASP A 93 -9.54 22.32 -26.94
N SER A 94 -10.06 21.22 -27.49
CA SER A 94 -10.35 21.07 -28.92
C SER A 94 -11.32 22.12 -29.45
N THR A 95 -12.25 22.59 -28.62
CA THR A 95 -13.32 23.51 -29.01
C THR A 95 -12.84 24.95 -29.14
N THR A 96 -11.81 25.33 -28.36
CA THR A 96 -11.25 26.68 -28.39
C THR A 96 -10.13 26.81 -29.43
N GLY A 97 -9.45 25.72 -29.76
CA GLY A 97 -8.23 25.74 -30.56
C GLY A 97 -7.01 26.22 -29.76
N VAL A 98 -5.92 26.50 -30.48
CA VAL A 98 -4.63 26.93 -29.89
C VAL A 98 -4.70 28.39 -29.44
N THR A 99 -4.36 28.65 -28.18
CA THR A 99 -4.26 30.00 -27.63
C THR A 99 -2.81 30.44 -27.38
N LEU A 100 -2.58 31.74 -27.19
CA LEU A 100 -1.25 32.27 -26.83
C LEU A 100 -0.71 31.64 -25.54
N LEU A 101 -1.58 31.39 -24.55
CA LEU A 101 -1.19 30.73 -23.30
C LEU A 101 -0.74 29.29 -23.52
N ASP A 102 -1.40 28.57 -24.43
CA ASP A 102 -1.00 27.19 -24.77
C ASP A 102 0.41 27.18 -25.40
N ILE A 103 0.70 28.13 -26.29
CA ILE A 103 2.03 28.29 -26.89
C ILE A 103 3.09 28.61 -25.82
N GLU A 104 2.78 29.51 -24.89
CA GLU A 104 3.71 29.86 -23.80
C GLU A 104 3.99 28.68 -22.86
N ILE A 105 2.95 27.96 -22.44
CA ILE A 105 3.08 26.77 -21.59
C ILE A 105 3.88 25.70 -22.33
N ALA A 106 3.57 25.42 -23.60
CA ALA A 106 4.29 24.44 -24.40
C ALA A 106 5.79 24.78 -24.50
N ARG A 107 6.14 26.05 -24.70
CA ARG A 107 7.55 26.49 -24.71
C ARG A 107 8.28 26.26 -23.39
N ILE A 108 7.59 26.40 -22.25
CA ILE A 108 8.17 26.13 -20.93
C ILE A 108 8.39 24.62 -20.77
N LEU A 109 7.37 23.83 -21.08
CA LEU A 109 7.42 22.37 -20.96
C LEU A 109 8.43 21.74 -21.91
N MET A 110 8.63 22.27 -23.11
CA MET A 110 9.63 21.75 -24.06
C MET A 110 11.09 21.98 -23.63
N LYS A 111 11.36 22.78 -22.59
CA LYS A 111 12.73 22.94 -22.06
C LYS A 111 13.19 21.75 -21.23
N THR A 112 12.28 20.89 -20.78
CA THR A 112 12.63 19.70 -20.00
C THR A 112 12.93 18.50 -20.90
N LYS A 113 13.72 17.56 -20.38
CA LYS A 113 13.96 16.25 -21.01
C LYS A 113 12.97 15.18 -20.53
N LYS A 114 12.04 15.55 -19.64
CA LYS A 114 11.06 14.61 -19.08
C LYS A 114 10.02 14.21 -20.13
N PRO A 115 9.50 12.98 -20.11
CA PRO A 115 8.43 12.56 -21.00
C PRO A 115 7.22 13.48 -20.90
N ILE A 116 6.68 13.88 -22.05
CA ILE A 116 5.54 14.76 -22.17
C ILE A 116 4.57 14.29 -23.24
N ALA A 117 3.28 14.29 -22.93
CA ALA A 117 2.21 14.06 -23.90
C ALA A 117 1.22 15.23 -23.94
N LEU A 118 0.56 15.40 -25.08
CA LEU A 118 -0.46 16.41 -25.30
C LEU A 118 -1.85 15.77 -25.31
N ALA A 119 -2.69 16.12 -24.33
CA ALA A 119 -4.09 15.74 -24.25
C ALA A 119 -4.98 16.80 -24.91
N VAL A 120 -5.52 16.50 -26.09
CA VAL A 120 -6.52 17.34 -26.75
C VAL A 120 -7.89 16.96 -26.22
N ASN A 121 -8.35 17.65 -25.18
CA ASN A 121 -9.56 17.33 -24.44
C ASN A 121 -10.83 17.89 -25.09
N LYS A 122 -11.98 17.37 -24.68
CA LYS A 122 -13.34 17.70 -25.19
C LYS A 122 -13.59 17.25 -26.63
N VAL A 123 -12.88 16.21 -27.08
CA VAL A 123 -13.23 15.53 -28.33
C VAL A 123 -14.26 14.46 -27.97
N ASP A 124 -15.55 14.80 -28.04
CA ASP A 124 -16.64 13.93 -27.60
C ASP A 124 -17.18 12.99 -28.70
N GLU A 125 -16.71 13.12 -29.94
CA GLU A 125 -17.15 12.33 -31.09
C GLU A 125 -15.96 11.95 -31.98
N PHE A 126 -15.98 10.73 -32.53
CA PHE A 126 -14.93 10.22 -33.44
C PHE A 126 -14.73 11.10 -34.68
N SER A 127 -15.82 11.64 -35.22
CA SER A 127 -15.80 12.55 -36.37
C SER A 127 -14.95 13.81 -36.13
N LYS A 128 -14.76 14.21 -34.86
CA LYS A 128 -14.05 15.44 -34.45
C LYS A 128 -12.59 15.20 -34.09
N GLU A 129 -12.08 13.98 -34.22
CA GLU A 129 -10.70 13.63 -33.89
C GLU A 129 -9.69 14.43 -34.73
N HIS A 130 -10.04 14.78 -35.97
CA HIS A 130 -9.23 15.62 -36.85
C HIS A 130 -8.95 17.03 -36.29
N LEU A 131 -9.72 17.51 -35.30
CA LEU A 131 -9.47 18.78 -34.62
C LEU A 131 -8.17 18.78 -33.82
N MET A 132 -7.57 17.61 -33.56
CA MET A 132 -6.27 17.54 -32.88
C MET A 132 -5.12 18.06 -33.74
N TYR A 133 -5.20 17.95 -35.08
CA TYR A 133 -4.08 18.26 -35.96
C TYR A 133 -3.63 19.72 -35.89
N GLN A 134 -4.54 20.64 -35.56
CA GLN A 134 -4.19 22.05 -35.37
C GLN A 134 -3.20 22.27 -34.21
N PHE A 135 -3.11 21.34 -33.24
CA PHE A 135 -2.24 21.46 -32.08
C PHE A 135 -0.82 20.94 -32.33
N GLN A 136 -0.52 20.36 -33.51
CA GLN A 136 0.85 19.99 -33.90
C GLN A 136 1.83 21.16 -33.82
N GLN A 137 1.35 22.39 -34.04
CA GLN A 137 2.14 23.61 -33.93
C GLN A 137 2.71 23.86 -32.52
N LEU A 138 2.22 23.17 -31.48
CA LEU A 138 2.77 23.26 -30.12
C LEU A 138 4.06 22.46 -29.94
N GLY A 139 4.41 21.58 -30.89
CA GLY A 139 5.68 20.85 -30.89
C GLY A 139 5.77 19.71 -29.85
N ILE A 140 4.67 19.37 -29.18
CA ILE A 140 4.60 18.28 -28.20
C ILE A 140 4.08 17.01 -28.88
N SER A 141 4.79 15.90 -28.68
CA SER A 141 4.39 14.57 -29.15
C SER A 141 4.83 13.52 -28.12
N PRO A 142 4.03 12.45 -27.90
CA PRO A 142 2.80 12.10 -28.60
C PRO A 142 1.58 12.97 -28.23
N MET A 143 0.60 13.05 -29.13
CA MET A 143 -0.66 13.77 -28.95
C MET A 143 -1.85 12.80 -29.02
N VAL A 144 -2.79 12.93 -28.09
CA VAL A 144 -3.95 12.04 -27.97
C VAL A 144 -5.22 12.87 -27.82
N ALA A 145 -6.22 12.62 -28.68
CA ALA A 145 -7.55 13.17 -28.51
C ALA A 145 -8.29 12.42 -27.40
N VAL A 146 -8.83 13.16 -26.42
CA VAL A 146 -9.50 12.59 -25.25
C VAL A 146 -10.82 13.28 -24.94
N SER A 147 -11.70 12.54 -24.26
CA SER A 147 -12.84 13.12 -23.54
C SER A 147 -12.77 12.71 -22.08
N ALA A 148 -12.35 13.62 -21.22
CA ALA A 148 -12.30 13.39 -19.78
C ALA A 148 -13.69 13.10 -19.18
N THR A 149 -14.73 13.75 -19.70
CA THR A 149 -16.13 13.58 -19.29
C THR A 149 -16.66 12.21 -19.69
N GLN A 150 -16.37 11.74 -20.90
CA GLN A 150 -16.84 10.45 -21.41
C GLN A 150 -15.89 9.27 -21.17
N SER A 151 -14.69 9.51 -20.60
CA SER A 151 -13.64 8.50 -20.35
C SER A 151 -12.98 7.95 -21.62
N TRP A 152 -13.01 8.70 -22.70
CA TRP A 152 -12.53 8.23 -24.00
C TRP A 152 -11.02 8.47 -24.15
N HIS A 153 -10.30 7.46 -24.66
CA HIS A 153 -8.84 7.41 -24.91
C HIS A 153 -7.93 7.75 -23.72
N ILE A 154 -8.42 7.64 -22.48
CA ILE A 154 -7.61 7.93 -21.28
C ILE A 154 -6.47 6.92 -21.10
N ALA A 155 -6.60 5.69 -21.62
CA ALA A 155 -5.57 4.64 -21.46
C ALA A 155 -4.41 4.93 -22.41
N GLU A 156 -4.74 5.15 -23.67
CA GLU A 156 -3.82 5.59 -24.71
C GLU A 156 -3.08 6.88 -24.31
N LEU A 157 -3.77 7.86 -23.69
CA LEU A 157 -3.11 9.05 -23.16
C LEU A 157 -2.06 8.72 -22.08
N LEU A 158 -2.37 7.81 -21.16
CA LEU A 158 -1.43 7.41 -20.12
C LEU A 158 -0.26 6.61 -20.70
N GLU A 159 -0.53 5.66 -21.60
CA GLU A 159 0.53 4.92 -22.31
C GLU A 159 1.44 5.88 -23.08
N ALA A 160 0.87 6.84 -23.79
CA ALA A 160 1.58 7.87 -24.54
C ALA A 160 2.42 8.77 -23.61
N ALA A 161 1.89 9.17 -22.46
CA ALA A 161 2.62 9.98 -21.47
C ALA A 161 3.79 9.22 -20.83
N PHE A 162 3.62 7.93 -20.57
CA PHE A 162 4.66 7.05 -20.02
C PHE A 162 5.63 6.52 -21.10
N THR A 163 5.42 6.87 -22.37
CA THR A 163 6.30 6.42 -23.45
C THR A 163 7.66 7.12 -23.31
N GLY A 164 8.74 6.33 -23.21
CA GLY A 164 10.09 6.84 -22.94
C GLY A 164 10.35 7.17 -21.46
N PHE A 165 9.39 6.89 -20.57
CA PHE A 165 9.62 6.92 -19.14
C PHE A 165 10.34 5.64 -18.70
N ASP A 166 11.55 5.79 -18.20
CA ASP A 166 12.32 4.70 -17.62
C ASP A 166 12.11 4.67 -16.09
N PRO A 167 11.31 3.71 -15.56
CA PRO A 167 11.06 3.61 -14.13
C PRO A 167 12.33 3.24 -13.33
N THR A 168 13.40 2.76 -13.99
CA THR A 168 14.66 2.44 -13.30
C THR A 168 15.34 3.68 -12.73
N GLY A 169 15.12 4.86 -13.32
CA GLY A 169 15.65 6.13 -12.83
C GLY A 169 14.96 6.70 -11.59
N LEU A 170 13.78 6.17 -11.22
CA LEU A 170 13.11 6.47 -9.94
C LEU A 170 13.62 5.61 -8.80
N VAL A 171 14.39 4.57 -9.12
CA VAL A 171 15.27 3.92 -8.17
C VAL A 171 16.48 4.83 -8.03
N GLY A 172 16.32 5.91 -7.25
CA GLY A 172 17.49 6.46 -6.56
C GLY A 172 18.21 5.30 -5.86
N PRO A 173 19.54 5.35 -5.67
CA PRO A 173 20.25 4.31 -4.92
C PRO A 173 19.41 3.99 -3.70
N ALA A 174 19.08 2.71 -3.51
CA ALA A 174 18.22 2.31 -2.41
C ALA A 174 18.70 3.04 -1.17
N ASP A 175 17.87 3.96 -0.67
CA ASP A 175 18.05 4.56 0.65
C ASP A 175 17.87 3.38 1.61
N ASN A 176 18.96 2.63 1.77
CA ASN A 176 19.08 1.43 2.58
C ASN A 176 19.20 1.82 4.04
N THR A 177 19.04 3.12 4.35
CA THR A 177 19.02 3.61 5.71
C THR A 177 17.74 3.14 6.39
N ILE A 178 17.90 2.47 7.54
CA ILE A 178 16.76 2.03 8.33
C ILE A 178 16.28 3.21 9.17
N LYS A 179 15.02 3.62 8.98
CA LYS A 179 14.44 4.78 9.69
C LYS A 179 13.85 4.33 11.01
N ILE A 180 14.39 4.86 12.10
CA ILE A 180 14.02 4.48 13.46
C ILE A 180 13.39 5.67 14.17
N SER A 181 12.22 5.50 14.78
CA SER A 181 11.66 6.48 15.72
C SER A 181 11.72 5.97 17.15
N ILE A 182 11.98 6.85 18.11
CA ILE A 182 11.93 6.53 19.54
C ILE A 182 10.69 7.19 20.13
N VAL A 183 9.70 6.37 20.48
CA VAL A 183 8.38 6.82 20.95
C VAL A 183 8.10 6.33 22.36
N GLY A 184 7.22 7.03 23.07
CA GLY A 184 6.87 6.72 24.46
C GLY A 184 6.57 7.97 25.26
N ARG A 185 6.12 7.80 26.51
CA ARG A 185 5.72 8.91 27.38
C ARG A 185 6.88 9.86 27.73
N PRO A 186 6.61 11.09 28.19
CA PRO A 186 7.63 11.93 28.80
C PRO A 186 8.38 11.19 29.92
N ASN A 187 9.69 11.43 30.04
CA ASN A 187 10.55 10.95 31.14
C ASN A 187 10.80 9.43 31.24
N VAL A 188 10.40 8.63 30.24
CA VAL A 188 10.76 7.20 30.14
C VAL A 188 12.24 6.97 29.78
N GLY A 189 12.95 8.02 29.36
CA GLY A 189 14.39 7.99 29.06
C GLY A 189 14.78 8.06 27.58
N LYS A 190 13.85 8.50 26.70
CA LYS A 190 14.12 8.69 25.26
C LYS A 190 15.36 9.54 24.98
N SER A 191 15.47 10.70 25.65
CA SER A 191 16.63 11.59 25.46
C SER A 191 17.93 10.99 25.96
N SER A 192 17.88 10.24 27.06
CA SER A 192 19.05 9.52 27.57
C SER A 192 19.53 8.47 26.59
N LEU A 193 18.62 7.76 25.90
CA LEU A 193 19.00 6.80 24.87
C LEU A 193 19.63 7.49 23.67
N VAL A 194 19.02 8.56 23.15
CA VAL A 194 19.60 9.30 22.01
C VAL A 194 20.98 9.83 22.33
N ASN A 195 21.18 10.45 23.50
CA ASN A 195 22.51 10.96 23.88
C ASN A 195 23.52 9.82 23.99
N TYR A 196 23.14 8.70 24.62
CA TYR A 196 24.01 7.52 24.68
C TYR A 196 24.43 7.03 23.29
N LEU A 197 23.49 7.00 22.34
CA LEU A 197 23.78 6.61 20.96
C LEU A 197 24.67 7.62 20.21
N LEU A 198 24.58 8.91 20.53
CA LEU A 198 25.39 9.95 19.89
C LEU A 198 26.80 10.06 20.49
N ASP A 199 26.98 9.68 21.74
CA ASP A 199 28.26 9.66 22.44
C ASP A 199 29.00 8.32 22.29
N ASP A 200 28.40 7.32 21.61
CA ASP A 200 29.04 6.03 21.34
C ASP A 200 30.09 6.17 20.23
N GLU A 201 31.34 5.79 20.51
CA GLU A 201 32.46 5.89 19.58
C GLU A 201 32.24 5.10 18.27
N ARG A 202 31.37 4.07 18.29
CA ARG A 202 31.02 3.28 17.10
C ARG A 202 29.99 3.96 16.20
N CYS A 203 29.30 4.97 16.71
CA CYS A 203 28.26 5.70 16.00
C CYS A 203 28.88 6.86 15.21
N ILE A 204 29.01 6.69 13.90
CA ILE A 204 29.52 7.75 13.03
C ILE A 204 28.34 8.59 12.56
N VAL A 205 28.19 9.80 13.12
CA VAL A 205 27.15 10.75 12.70
C VAL A 205 27.56 11.39 11.37
N SER A 206 26.71 11.26 10.35
CA SER A 206 26.95 11.91 9.06
C SER A 206 26.69 13.41 9.17
N THR A 207 27.67 14.22 8.78
CA THR A 207 27.56 15.68 8.79
C THR A 207 26.98 16.26 7.49
N ILE A 208 26.56 15.42 6.53
CA ILE A 208 26.08 15.89 5.22
C ILE A 208 24.76 16.66 5.41
N PRO A 209 24.77 17.99 5.29
CA PRO A 209 23.58 18.80 5.44
C PRO A 209 22.83 18.78 4.11
N GLY A 210 21.65 18.15 4.08
CA GLY A 210 20.70 18.37 3.00
C GLY A 210 20.08 17.12 2.41
N THR A 211 19.00 16.65 3.03
CA THR A 211 17.89 16.02 2.30
C THR A 211 16.59 16.34 3.02
N THR A 212 15.86 17.31 2.46
CA THR A 212 14.51 17.78 2.80
C THR A 212 14.31 18.62 4.07
N ARG A 213 13.59 19.73 3.86
CA ARG A 213 13.16 20.88 4.68
C ARG A 213 12.97 20.78 6.21
N ASP A 214 13.06 19.61 6.83
CA ASP A 214 12.89 19.41 8.28
C ASP A 214 14.23 19.01 8.92
N SER A 215 14.93 19.99 9.49
CA SER A 215 16.28 19.88 10.08
C SER A 215 16.35 19.10 11.41
N ILE A 216 15.68 17.96 11.52
CA ILE A 216 15.39 17.31 12.81
C ILE A 216 15.84 15.83 12.90
N ASP A 217 16.06 15.16 11.77
CA ASP A 217 16.48 13.76 11.76
C ASP A 217 18.01 13.63 11.87
N ILE A 218 18.49 12.56 12.51
CA ILE A 218 19.92 12.32 12.70
C ILE A 218 20.35 11.06 11.92
N PRO A 219 21.08 11.21 10.80
CA PRO A 219 21.70 10.08 10.13
C PRO A 219 22.96 9.63 10.86
N PHE A 220 23.12 8.32 11.02
CA PHE A 220 24.32 7.71 11.61
C PHE A 220 24.57 6.33 11.03
N SER A 221 25.81 5.87 11.09
CA SER A 221 26.20 4.52 10.67
C SER A 221 26.74 3.74 11.86
N LEU A 222 26.34 2.48 11.97
CA LEU A 222 26.81 1.54 13.00
C LEU A 222 27.11 0.19 12.33
N ASP A 223 28.32 -0.32 12.54
CA ASP A 223 28.79 -1.60 11.97
C ASP A 223 28.57 -1.70 10.45
N GLY A 224 28.70 -0.58 9.72
CA GLY A 224 28.52 -0.48 8.27
C GLY A 224 27.06 -0.48 7.79
N THR A 225 26.09 -0.46 8.72
CA THR A 225 24.66 -0.28 8.40
C THR A 225 24.26 1.16 8.68
N ASP A 226 23.60 1.78 7.72
CA ASP A 226 23.14 3.15 7.86
C ASP A 226 21.74 3.23 8.49
N TYR A 227 21.57 4.19 9.39
CA TYR A 227 20.36 4.42 10.14
C TYR A 227 20.00 5.90 10.15
N THR A 228 18.71 6.18 10.31
CA THR A 228 18.24 7.56 10.54
C THR A 228 17.31 7.60 11.74
N LEU A 229 17.68 8.35 12.78
CA LEU A 229 16.77 8.64 13.90
C LEU A 229 15.80 9.76 13.50
N ILE A 230 14.51 9.44 13.46
CA ILE A 230 13.44 10.34 13.08
C ILE A 230 12.94 11.18 14.27
N ASP A 231 12.70 12.47 14.02
CA ASP A 231 12.06 13.44 14.93
C ASP A 231 12.76 13.61 16.31
N THR A 232 14.07 13.93 16.30
CA THR A 232 14.87 14.14 17.52
C THR A 232 14.71 15.52 18.18
N ALA A 233 13.91 16.43 17.61
CA ALA A 233 13.76 17.81 18.12
C ALA A 233 13.07 17.87 19.48
N GLY A 234 12.12 16.96 19.75
CA GLY A 234 11.52 16.81 21.08
C GLY A 234 12.48 16.27 22.14
N ILE A 235 13.57 15.63 21.69
CA ILE A 235 14.57 15.00 22.54
C ILE A 235 15.68 15.98 22.91
N ARG A 236 16.15 16.82 21.98
CA ARG A 236 17.20 17.84 22.20
C ARG A 236 16.73 19.10 22.94
N ARG A 237 15.45 19.50 22.81
CA ARG A 237 14.95 20.76 23.40
C ARG A 237 14.69 20.75 24.91
N LYS A 238 14.94 19.64 25.61
CA LYS A 238 14.70 19.55 27.07
C LYS A 238 15.63 20.40 27.96
N HIS A 239 16.60 21.11 27.38
CA HIS A 239 17.38 22.13 28.08
C HIS A 239 16.82 23.56 27.95
N ALA A 240 15.72 23.77 27.22
CA ALA A 240 15.04 25.06 27.15
C ALA A 240 13.64 24.97 27.77
N GLU A 241 13.37 25.91 28.67
CA GLU A 241 12.24 25.97 29.60
C GLU A 241 10.83 26.01 28.94
N HIS A 242 9.83 25.68 29.78
CA HIS A 242 8.39 25.97 29.66
C HIS A 242 7.48 25.15 28.70
N GLU A 243 6.86 24.11 29.26
CA GLU A 243 5.43 23.99 29.62
C GLU A 243 4.29 24.48 28.67
N VAL A 244 4.50 24.66 27.36
CA VAL A 244 3.38 24.97 26.41
C VAL A 244 3.33 24.03 25.18
N VAL A 245 3.74 22.76 25.31
CA VAL A 245 4.05 21.89 24.14
C VAL A 245 3.22 20.60 24.02
N ASP A 246 2.24 20.34 24.88
CA ASP A 246 1.57 19.02 24.89
C ASP A 246 0.65 18.75 23.70
N LYS A 247 -0.03 19.75 23.13
CA LYS A 247 -0.88 19.55 21.94
C LYS A 247 -0.09 19.19 20.68
N PHE A 248 1.12 19.72 20.54
CA PHE A 248 1.99 19.42 19.39
C PHE A 248 2.81 18.13 19.57
N ALA A 249 2.89 17.59 20.78
CA ALA A 249 3.62 16.34 21.05
C ALA A 249 2.91 15.12 20.44
N ALA A 250 1.58 15.10 20.43
CA ALA A 250 0.80 14.01 19.82
C ALA A 250 0.99 13.95 18.29
N ILE A 251 0.80 15.09 17.60
CA ILE A 251 0.96 15.21 16.14
C ILE A 251 2.40 14.87 15.71
N ARG A 252 3.40 15.26 16.52
CA ARG A 252 4.80 14.89 16.27
C ARG A 252 5.04 13.39 16.39
N THR A 253 4.49 12.77 17.44
CA THR A 253 4.62 11.32 17.64
C THR A 253 4.00 10.55 16.46
N GLU A 254 2.82 10.96 16.00
CA GLU A 254 2.15 10.39 14.84
C GLU A 254 2.99 10.51 13.55
N ARG A 255 3.48 11.71 13.23
CA ARG A 255 4.38 11.93 12.09
C ARG A 255 5.68 11.13 12.19
N ALA A 256 6.24 10.99 13.39
CA ALA A 256 7.46 10.21 13.61
C ALA A 256 7.21 8.72 13.36
N ILE A 257 6.05 8.19 13.74
CA ILE A 257 5.63 6.81 13.43
C ILE A 257 5.47 6.63 11.92
N GLU A 258 4.75 7.52 11.24
CA GLU A 258 4.50 7.42 9.80
C GLU A 258 5.79 7.41 8.96
N ARG A 259 6.79 8.21 9.35
CA ARG A 259 8.07 8.34 8.66
C ARG A 259 9.08 7.24 8.99
N ALA A 260 8.89 6.52 10.09
CA ALA A 260 9.79 5.44 10.50
C ALA A 260 9.49 4.13 9.76
N ASP A 261 10.50 3.27 9.66
CA ASP A 261 10.34 1.85 9.32
C ASP A 261 10.08 1.03 10.59
N ILE A 262 10.79 1.37 11.67
CA ILE A 262 10.72 0.71 12.97
C ILE A 262 10.54 1.74 14.08
N CYS A 263 9.57 1.49 14.96
CA CYS A 263 9.30 2.26 16.16
C CYS A 263 9.84 1.54 17.40
N LEU A 264 10.74 2.21 18.13
CA LEU A 264 11.21 1.79 19.44
C LEU A 264 10.27 2.36 20.50
N LEU A 265 9.30 1.56 20.94
CA LEU A 265 8.36 1.94 22.00
C LEU A 265 9.02 1.75 23.36
N MET A 266 9.40 2.86 23.98
CA MET A 266 10.12 2.88 25.25
C MET A 266 9.16 2.99 26.44
N LEU A 267 9.30 2.06 27.38
CA LEU A 267 8.53 1.94 28.61
C LEU A 267 9.46 2.15 29.81
N ASP A 268 8.91 2.72 30.88
CA ASP A 268 9.57 2.72 32.18
C ASP A 268 9.33 1.36 32.85
N ALA A 269 10.39 0.59 33.10
CA ALA A 269 10.28 -0.74 33.67
C ALA A 269 9.61 -0.79 35.05
N GLN A 270 9.65 0.30 35.82
CA GLN A 270 9.01 0.35 37.14
C GLN A 270 7.49 0.59 37.03
N GLN A 271 7.05 1.31 35.99
CA GLN A 271 5.65 1.69 35.80
C GLN A 271 4.92 0.78 34.82
N GLY A 272 5.63 0.07 33.95
CA GLY A 272 5.05 -0.76 32.91
C GLY A 272 4.27 0.06 31.88
N MET A 273 3.22 -0.56 31.32
CA MET A 273 2.42 0.00 30.22
C MET A 273 1.22 0.78 30.73
N THR A 274 1.12 2.05 30.34
CA THR A 274 0.01 2.95 30.70
C THR A 274 -0.93 3.18 29.50
N ALA A 275 -2.01 3.94 29.70
CA ALA A 275 -2.96 4.28 28.64
C ALA A 275 -2.30 5.02 27.45
N GLN A 276 -1.24 5.79 27.69
CA GLN A 276 -0.56 6.53 26.63
C GLN A 276 0.34 5.62 25.79
N GLU A 277 1.08 4.68 26.39
CA GLU A 277 1.81 3.68 25.61
C GLU A 277 0.86 2.80 24.80
N LYS A 278 -0.33 2.46 25.34
CA LYS A 278 -1.38 1.73 24.60
C LYS A 278 -1.80 2.47 23.35
N LYS A 279 -2.07 3.78 23.46
CA LYS A 279 -2.44 4.62 22.31
C LYS A 279 -1.34 4.60 21.25
N ILE A 280 -0.09 4.85 21.66
CA ILE A 280 1.06 4.85 20.75
C ILE A 280 1.23 3.48 20.07
N ALA A 281 1.06 2.38 20.80
CA ALA A 281 1.13 1.03 20.24
C ALA A 281 0.07 0.77 19.16
N ASN A 282 -1.17 1.24 19.38
CA ASN A 282 -2.23 1.15 18.38
C ASN A 282 -1.92 2.01 17.14
N ASP A 283 -1.35 3.21 17.35
CA ASP A 283 -0.94 4.10 16.25
C ASP A 283 0.16 3.44 15.40
N ILE A 284 1.13 2.76 16.02
CA ILE A 284 2.17 1.98 15.34
C ILE A 284 1.58 0.83 14.52
N GLU A 285 0.65 0.06 15.11
CA GLU A 285 -0.02 -1.06 14.42
C GLU A 285 -0.84 -0.56 13.23
N ALA A 286 -1.60 0.53 13.41
CA ALA A 286 -2.41 1.14 12.36
C ALA A 286 -1.56 1.68 11.20
N ALA A 287 -0.40 2.27 11.51
CA ALA A 287 0.57 2.73 10.52
C ALA A 287 1.37 1.58 9.87
N GLY A 288 1.21 0.34 10.33
CA GLY A 288 1.87 -0.83 9.75
C GLY A 288 3.38 -0.87 9.98
N LYS A 289 3.87 -0.28 11.08
CA LYS A 289 5.31 -0.14 11.33
C LYS A 289 5.84 -1.25 12.23
N GLY A 290 7.11 -1.62 12.04
CA GLY A 290 7.80 -2.53 12.95
C GLY A 290 7.85 -1.94 14.35
N CYS A 291 7.74 -2.77 15.39
CA CYS A 291 7.73 -2.33 16.79
C CYS A 291 8.64 -3.18 17.65
N ILE A 292 9.43 -2.52 18.49
CA ILE A 292 10.28 -3.14 19.50
C ILE A 292 9.96 -2.49 20.85
N LEU A 293 9.71 -3.31 21.87
CA LEU A 293 9.43 -2.87 23.22
C LEU A 293 10.72 -2.72 24.01
N LEU A 294 11.05 -1.50 24.43
CA LEU A 294 12.23 -1.19 25.23
C LEU A 294 11.83 -0.89 26.68
N PHE A 295 12.12 -1.81 27.59
CA PHE A 295 11.94 -1.62 29.03
C PHE A 295 13.18 -0.94 29.61
N ASN A 296 13.10 0.38 29.73
CA ASN A 296 14.21 1.21 30.21
C ASN A 296 14.21 1.34 31.74
N LYS A 297 15.31 1.83 32.31
CA LYS A 297 15.57 1.96 33.76
C LYS A 297 15.60 0.63 34.51
N TRP A 298 16.00 -0.44 33.82
CA TRP A 298 16.08 -1.77 34.41
C TRP A 298 17.05 -1.86 35.61
N ASP A 299 18.02 -0.94 35.69
CA ASP A 299 18.93 -0.79 36.82
C ASP A 299 18.23 -0.41 38.15
N LEU A 300 17.04 0.19 38.08
CA LEU A 300 16.26 0.61 39.25
C LEU A 300 15.29 -0.46 39.76
N VAL A 301 15.10 -1.54 38.99
CA VAL A 301 14.15 -2.61 39.32
C VAL A 301 14.76 -3.53 40.38
N LYS A 302 14.15 -3.59 41.58
CA LYS A 302 14.56 -4.48 42.68
C LYS A 302 13.42 -5.41 43.06
N GLY A 303 13.70 -6.72 43.19
CA GLY A 303 12.74 -7.71 43.73
C GLY A 303 11.51 -8.02 42.86
N PHE A 304 11.50 -7.61 41.58
CA PHE A 304 10.37 -7.80 40.67
C PHE A 304 10.51 -9.08 39.83
N ARG A 305 9.43 -9.86 39.70
CA ARG A 305 9.37 -11.00 38.77
C ARG A 305 8.94 -10.52 37.39
N MET A 306 9.75 -10.79 36.36
CA MET A 306 9.55 -10.36 34.97
C MET A 306 8.16 -10.75 34.40
N GLU A 307 7.63 -11.88 34.85
CA GLU A 307 6.36 -12.45 34.40
C GLU A 307 5.14 -11.55 34.65
N HIS A 308 5.17 -10.72 35.70
CA HIS A 308 4.04 -9.82 36.02
C HIS A 308 3.97 -8.61 35.09
N CYS A 309 5.11 -8.07 34.66
CA CYS A 309 5.14 -6.97 33.69
C CYS A 309 4.70 -7.44 32.29
N LEU A 310 5.04 -8.68 31.92
CA LEU A 310 4.73 -9.22 30.60
C LEU A 310 3.25 -9.58 30.43
N LYS A 311 2.64 -10.21 31.45
CA LYS A 311 1.21 -10.62 31.37
C LYS A 311 0.27 -9.44 31.12
N GLY A 312 0.45 -8.32 31.83
CA GLY A 312 -0.41 -7.14 31.65
C GLY A 312 -0.29 -6.46 30.27
N ILE A 313 0.85 -6.64 29.58
CA ILE A 313 1.10 -6.08 28.24
C ILE A 313 0.48 -6.97 27.17
N GLU A 314 0.57 -8.28 27.36
CA GLU A 314 0.10 -9.27 26.40
C GLU A 314 -1.43 -9.37 26.38
N ASP A 315 -2.11 -9.19 27.50
CA ASP A 315 -3.57 -9.38 27.56
C ASP A 315 -4.39 -8.29 26.84
N GLU A 316 -3.80 -7.12 26.57
CA GLU A 316 -4.54 -5.94 26.10
C GLU A 316 -4.34 -5.60 24.61
N ILE A 317 -3.14 -5.82 24.06
CA ILE A 317 -2.84 -5.56 22.64
C ILE A 317 -2.18 -6.80 22.02
N ASN A 318 -2.91 -7.52 21.16
CA ASN A 318 -2.42 -8.77 20.57
C ASN A 318 -1.16 -8.57 19.70
N PHE A 319 -1.00 -7.42 19.05
CA PHE A 319 0.19 -7.09 18.28
C PHE A 319 1.47 -7.10 19.13
N LEU A 320 1.40 -6.57 20.35
CA LEU A 320 2.55 -6.47 21.25
C LEU A 320 3.07 -7.84 21.74
N LYS A 321 2.24 -8.90 21.68
CA LYS A 321 2.66 -10.27 22.01
C LYS A 321 3.85 -10.71 21.17
N HIS A 322 3.83 -10.36 19.89
CA HIS A 322 4.82 -10.79 18.91
C HIS A 322 5.96 -9.79 18.73
N CYS A 323 5.95 -8.67 19.48
CA CYS A 323 7.03 -7.69 19.43
C CYS A 323 8.22 -8.15 20.29
N PRO A 324 9.47 -8.01 19.80
CA PRO A 324 10.66 -8.24 20.61
C PRO A 324 10.66 -7.33 21.84
N LYS A 325 11.16 -7.86 22.95
CA LYS A 325 11.19 -7.17 24.24
C LYS A 325 12.64 -7.09 24.71
N LEU A 326 13.14 -5.89 24.92
CA LEU A 326 14.50 -5.66 25.39
C LEU A 326 14.49 -4.90 26.71
N PHE A 327 15.14 -5.48 27.71
CA PHE A 327 15.33 -4.86 29.02
C PHE A 327 16.69 -4.16 29.05
N MET A 328 16.69 -2.86 29.31
CA MET A 328 17.87 -2.03 29.13
C MET A 328 17.95 -0.89 30.15
N SER A 329 19.10 -0.23 30.18
CA SER A 329 19.30 1.00 30.93
C SER A 329 20.10 1.99 30.10
N ALA A 330 19.42 2.99 29.54
CA ALA A 330 20.05 4.06 28.78
C ALA A 330 21.07 4.87 29.61
N LYS A 331 20.94 4.87 30.95
CA LYS A 331 21.87 5.57 31.85
C LYS A 331 23.19 4.82 32.01
N THR A 332 23.15 3.49 32.09
CA THR A 332 24.34 2.66 32.32
C THR A 332 24.91 2.06 31.04
N GLY A 333 24.20 2.17 29.92
CA GLY A 333 24.54 1.50 28.66
C GLY A 333 24.13 0.03 28.58
N ARG A 334 23.57 -0.54 29.66
CA ARG A 334 23.22 -1.96 29.70
C ARG A 334 22.27 -2.34 28.57
N ASN A 335 22.70 -3.27 27.72
CA ASN A 335 21.97 -3.85 26.59
C ASN A 335 21.55 -2.86 25.49
N VAL A 336 22.15 -1.65 25.42
CA VAL A 336 21.81 -0.69 24.35
C VAL A 336 22.22 -1.22 22.98
N ASP A 337 23.40 -1.84 22.87
CA ASP A 337 23.95 -2.39 21.62
C ASP A 337 23.00 -3.40 20.93
N ARG A 338 22.31 -4.21 21.73
CA ARG A 338 21.37 -5.24 21.24
C ARG A 338 20.15 -4.66 20.54
N ILE A 339 19.88 -3.35 20.67
CA ILE A 339 18.78 -2.69 19.96
C ILE A 339 18.96 -2.89 18.46
N PHE A 340 20.16 -2.68 17.93
CA PHE A 340 20.40 -2.68 16.49
C PHE A 340 20.35 -4.07 15.88
N GLU A 341 20.82 -5.09 16.60
CA GLU A 341 20.63 -6.50 16.23
C GLU A 341 19.14 -6.83 16.04
N ILE A 342 18.29 -6.38 16.98
CA ILE A 342 16.84 -6.61 16.94
C ILE A 342 16.20 -5.77 15.83
N VAL A 343 16.60 -4.52 15.67
CA VAL A 343 16.13 -3.63 14.58
C VAL A 343 16.38 -4.27 13.22
N ASN A 344 17.60 -4.77 12.97
CA ASN A 344 17.94 -5.41 11.71
C ASN A 344 17.08 -6.65 11.44
N LYS A 345 16.85 -7.48 12.48
CA LYS A 345 15.98 -8.64 12.37
C LYS A 345 14.53 -8.27 12.06
N VAL A 346 13.96 -7.29 12.78
CA VAL A 346 12.58 -6.81 12.54
C VAL A 346 12.47 -6.16 11.16
N HIS A 347 13.49 -5.44 10.71
CA HIS A 347 13.52 -4.84 9.38
C HIS A 347 13.51 -5.91 8.29
N ALA A 348 14.36 -6.93 8.42
CA ALA A 348 14.39 -8.06 7.49
C ALA A 348 13.05 -8.82 7.45
N ASP A 349 12.47 -9.11 8.62
CA ASP A 349 11.13 -9.71 8.73
C ASP A 349 10.08 -8.84 8.02
N SER A 350 10.19 -7.51 8.09
CA SER A 350 9.27 -6.58 7.43
C SER A 350 9.40 -6.55 5.91
N GLN A 351 10.52 -6.99 5.34
CA GLN A 351 10.72 -7.05 3.88
C GLN A 351 10.46 -8.45 3.32
N MET A 352 10.15 -9.43 4.18
CA MET A 352 9.99 -10.83 3.78
C MET A 352 8.87 -11.00 2.76
N ARG A 353 9.19 -11.64 1.63
CA ARG A 353 8.24 -12.01 0.59
C ARG A 353 8.07 -13.53 0.53
N ILE A 354 6.83 -13.98 0.64
CA ILE A 354 6.43 -15.39 0.63
C ILE A 354 5.69 -15.65 -0.69
N THR A 355 6.07 -16.72 -1.38
CA THR A 355 5.45 -17.08 -2.65
C THR A 355 4.00 -17.57 -2.46
N THR A 356 3.14 -17.34 -3.45
CA THR A 356 1.75 -17.85 -3.45
C THR A 356 1.70 -19.38 -3.29
N HIS A 357 2.69 -20.10 -3.82
CA HIS A 357 2.78 -21.56 -3.64
C HIS A 357 2.97 -21.95 -2.16
N GLN A 358 3.94 -21.33 -1.48
CA GLN A 358 4.19 -21.57 -0.05
C GLN A 358 2.96 -21.19 0.80
N LEU A 359 2.32 -20.06 0.49
CA LEU A 359 1.10 -19.62 1.19
C LEU A 359 -0.06 -20.61 1.02
N ASN A 360 -0.24 -21.15 -0.18
CA ASN A 360 -1.30 -22.14 -0.44
C ASN A 360 -1.03 -23.47 0.25
N LYS A 361 0.23 -23.91 0.27
CA LYS A 361 0.66 -25.09 1.05
C LYS A 361 0.36 -24.89 2.54
N PHE A 362 0.74 -23.74 3.10
CA PHE A 362 0.43 -23.39 4.48
C PHE A 362 -1.07 -23.45 4.79
N ILE A 363 -1.93 -22.91 3.93
CA ILE A 363 -3.37 -22.94 4.13
C ILE A 363 -3.90 -24.38 4.10
N ALA A 364 -3.43 -25.22 3.17
CA ALA A 364 -3.82 -26.62 3.10
C ALA A 364 -3.46 -27.37 4.39
N ASP A 365 -2.22 -27.21 4.86
CA ASP A 365 -1.71 -27.84 6.09
C ASP A 365 -2.46 -27.33 7.34
N ALA A 366 -2.75 -26.03 7.40
CA ALA A 366 -3.52 -25.44 8.50
C ALA A 366 -4.97 -25.94 8.52
N MET A 367 -5.61 -26.09 7.36
CA MET A 367 -6.97 -26.62 7.24
C MET A 367 -7.06 -28.10 7.54
N GLN A 368 -6.02 -28.89 7.24
CA GLN A 368 -5.96 -30.31 7.57
C GLN A 368 -5.83 -30.55 9.07
N ARG A 369 -5.00 -29.73 9.75
CA ARG A 369 -4.83 -29.80 11.21
C ARG A 369 -6.08 -29.39 11.98
N ASN A 370 -6.80 -28.38 11.50
CA ASN A 370 -8.04 -27.92 12.12
C ASN A 370 -9.01 -27.42 11.05
N HIS A 371 -10.16 -28.09 10.91
CA HIS A 371 -11.14 -27.72 9.91
C HIS A 371 -11.98 -26.50 10.34
N PRO A 372 -12.37 -25.62 9.39
CA PRO A 372 -13.20 -24.46 9.71
C PRO A 372 -14.59 -24.90 10.15
N PRO A 373 -15.17 -24.27 11.19
CA PRO A 373 -16.52 -24.60 11.66
C PRO A 373 -17.56 -24.24 10.58
N MET A 374 -18.67 -24.98 10.57
CA MET A 374 -19.81 -24.65 9.73
C MET A 374 -20.62 -23.52 10.35
N LEU A 375 -20.92 -22.48 9.56
CA LEU A 375 -21.75 -21.36 9.99
C LEU A 375 -23.02 -21.33 9.14
N LYS A 376 -24.18 -21.34 9.81
CA LYS A 376 -25.51 -21.34 9.16
C LYS A 376 -25.66 -22.42 8.08
N GLY A 377 -25.16 -23.64 8.36
CA GLY A 377 -25.19 -24.79 7.44
C GLY A 377 -24.26 -24.68 6.23
N ARG A 378 -23.41 -23.63 6.14
CA ARG A 378 -22.46 -23.43 5.04
C ARG A 378 -21.03 -23.62 5.53
N ARG A 379 -20.22 -24.31 4.72
CA ARG A 379 -18.79 -24.49 4.97
C ARG A 379 -17.99 -23.33 4.36
N LEU A 380 -17.05 -22.78 5.14
CA LEU A 380 -16.04 -21.89 4.60
C LEU A 380 -15.17 -22.65 3.58
N ARG A 381 -14.98 -22.06 2.41
CA ARG A 381 -13.99 -22.52 1.43
C ARG A 381 -12.95 -21.44 1.27
N ILE A 382 -11.70 -21.79 1.52
CA ILE A 382 -10.52 -20.95 1.24
C ILE A 382 -9.93 -21.47 -0.07
N TYR A 383 -9.79 -20.60 -1.06
CA TYR A 383 -9.30 -20.97 -2.39
C TYR A 383 -7.78 -20.86 -2.47
N TYR A 384 -7.23 -19.71 -2.09
CA TYR A 384 -5.81 -19.44 -2.09
C TYR A 384 -5.49 -18.20 -1.26
N MET A 385 -4.22 -18.01 -0.94
CA MET A 385 -3.68 -16.85 -0.23
C MET A 385 -2.52 -16.27 -1.03
N ALA A 386 -2.46 -14.95 -1.13
CA ALA A 386 -1.38 -14.24 -1.82
C ALA A 386 -0.87 -13.06 -1.00
N GLN A 387 0.42 -12.80 -1.03
CA GLN A 387 1.02 -11.59 -0.48
C GLN A 387 0.98 -10.47 -1.53
N VAL A 388 0.41 -9.32 -1.17
CA VAL A 388 0.23 -8.16 -2.06
C VAL A 388 1.09 -6.97 -1.69
N ALA A 389 1.64 -6.94 -0.47
CA ALA A 389 2.61 -5.93 -0.04
C ALA A 389 3.59 -6.51 0.99
N VAL A 390 4.78 -5.93 1.10
CA VAL A 390 5.82 -6.32 2.07
C VAL A 390 5.88 -5.38 3.27
N GLN A 391 5.71 -4.07 3.13
CA GLN A 391 5.84 -3.12 4.24
C GLN A 391 4.62 -2.18 4.34
N PRO A 392 3.61 -2.49 5.17
CA PRO A 392 3.47 -3.70 6.00
C PRO A 392 3.17 -4.97 5.19
N PRO A 393 3.48 -6.17 5.74
CA PRO A 393 3.13 -7.44 5.11
C PRO A 393 1.61 -7.58 4.98
N LYS A 394 1.13 -7.53 3.74
CA LYS A 394 -0.30 -7.59 3.44
C LYS A 394 -0.60 -8.84 2.64
N PHE A 395 -1.55 -9.61 3.14
CA PHE A 395 -2.00 -10.86 2.55
C PHE A 395 -3.49 -10.79 2.24
N ILE A 396 -3.88 -11.36 1.10
CA ILE A 396 -5.28 -11.52 0.72
C ILE A 396 -5.61 -13.00 0.71
N LEU A 397 -6.62 -13.37 1.50
CA LEU A 397 -7.21 -14.70 1.58
C LEU A 397 -8.49 -14.72 0.73
N PHE A 398 -8.49 -15.49 -0.35
CA PHE A 398 -9.64 -15.62 -1.22
C PHE A 398 -10.58 -16.70 -0.68
N VAL A 399 -11.79 -16.31 -0.34
CA VAL A 399 -12.78 -17.20 0.30
C VAL A 399 -14.11 -17.17 -0.45
N ASN A 400 -14.95 -18.18 -0.24
CA ASN A 400 -16.31 -18.17 -0.77
C ASN A 400 -17.15 -17.03 -0.18
N SER A 401 -17.07 -16.78 1.12
CA SER A 401 -17.69 -15.63 1.78
C SER A 401 -16.93 -15.26 3.06
N PRO A 402 -16.48 -14.00 3.22
CA PRO A 402 -15.84 -13.55 4.45
C PRO A 402 -16.72 -13.70 5.70
N LEU A 403 -18.05 -13.69 5.54
CA LEU A 403 -19.01 -13.86 6.63
C LEU A 403 -19.00 -15.29 7.23
N LEU A 404 -18.41 -16.26 6.54
CA LEU A 404 -18.24 -17.63 7.02
C LEU A 404 -16.95 -17.81 7.82
N MET A 405 -16.16 -16.74 8.02
CA MET A 405 -14.97 -16.78 8.84
C MET A 405 -15.29 -16.46 10.30
N ALA A 406 -15.34 -17.50 11.14
CA ALA A 406 -15.43 -17.30 12.58
C ALA A 406 -14.18 -16.61 13.12
N GLU A 407 -14.33 -15.68 14.06
CA GLU A 407 -13.21 -14.96 14.67
C GLU A 407 -12.20 -15.89 15.37
N SER A 408 -12.66 -16.98 15.98
CA SER A 408 -11.79 -18.00 16.57
C SER A 408 -10.90 -18.67 15.51
N TYR A 409 -11.45 -18.97 14.34
CA TYR A 409 -10.70 -19.60 13.26
C TYR A 409 -9.76 -18.61 12.55
N LYS A 410 -10.18 -17.34 12.43
CA LYS A 410 -9.29 -16.26 11.97
C LYS A 410 -8.06 -16.13 12.87
N LYS A 411 -8.24 -16.16 14.20
CA LYS A 411 -7.15 -16.18 15.18
C LYS A 411 -6.27 -17.42 15.05
N TYR A 412 -6.87 -18.60 14.82
CA TYR A 412 -6.13 -19.83 14.57
C TYR A 412 -5.20 -19.70 13.36
N ILE A 413 -5.73 -19.28 12.20
CA ILE A 413 -4.91 -19.07 10.99
C ILE A 413 -3.82 -18.05 11.23
N TYR A 414 -4.13 -16.93 11.88
CA TYR A 414 -3.14 -15.89 12.21
C TYR A 414 -2.00 -16.42 13.10
N ASN A 415 -2.33 -17.18 14.15
CA ASN A 415 -1.32 -17.74 15.06
C ASN A 415 -0.45 -18.78 14.35
N GLN A 416 -1.06 -19.67 13.57
CA GLN A 416 -0.34 -20.65 12.77
C GLN A 416 0.56 -19.99 11.72
N PHE A 417 0.11 -18.89 11.12
CA PHE A 417 0.88 -18.13 10.16
C PHE A 417 2.15 -17.55 10.80
N ARG A 418 2.01 -16.95 11.99
CA ARG A 418 3.16 -16.42 12.76
C ARG A 418 4.10 -17.50 13.27
N GLU A 419 3.60 -18.68 13.60
CA GLU A 419 4.43 -19.82 14.02
C GLU A 419 5.32 -20.31 12.88
N VAL A 420 4.78 -20.39 11.65
CA VAL A 420 5.50 -20.88 10.47
C VAL A 420 6.46 -19.84 9.89
N TYR A 421 6.01 -18.60 9.72
CA TYR A 421 6.74 -17.56 8.99
C TYR A 421 7.33 -16.45 9.87
N GLY A 422 7.03 -16.43 11.17
CA GLY A 422 7.55 -15.42 12.09
C GLY A 422 6.85 -14.07 11.96
N PHE A 423 7.54 -13.09 11.35
CA PHE A 423 7.21 -11.65 11.38
C PHE A 423 7.26 -11.04 12.78
N THR A 424 8.35 -11.28 13.49
CA THR A 424 8.52 -10.82 14.86
C THR A 424 8.61 -9.29 14.87
N GLY A 425 7.78 -8.62 15.66
CA GLY A 425 7.73 -7.15 15.70
C GLY A 425 7.04 -6.49 14.52
N VAL A 426 6.54 -7.23 13.54
CA VAL A 426 5.91 -6.66 12.34
C VAL A 426 4.40 -6.90 12.36
N PRO A 427 3.55 -5.88 12.15
CA PRO A 427 2.10 -6.05 12.05
C PRO A 427 1.76 -6.75 10.74
N ILE A 428 0.89 -7.77 10.80
CA ILE A 428 0.49 -8.56 9.64
C ILE A 428 -0.96 -8.23 9.30
N ILE A 429 -1.20 -7.82 8.05
CA ILE A 429 -2.54 -7.47 7.58
C ILE A 429 -3.07 -8.63 6.72
N ILE A 430 -4.03 -9.41 7.24
CA ILE A 430 -4.72 -10.45 6.48
C ILE A 430 -6.13 -9.96 6.13
N GLN A 431 -6.35 -9.64 4.85
CA GLN A 431 -7.64 -9.27 4.30
C GLN A 431 -8.34 -10.47 3.66
N MET A 432 -9.66 -10.53 3.72
CA MET A 432 -10.44 -11.57 3.06
C MET A 432 -11.21 -10.99 1.88
N LYS A 433 -11.19 -11.69 0.74
CA LYS A 433 -11.96 -11.31 -0.45
C LYS A 433 -12.93 -12.43 -0.83
N GLY A 434 -14.22 -12.10 -0.89
CA GLY A 434 -15.26 -13.01 -1.36
C GLY A 434 -15.32 -13.05 -2.89
N LYS A 435 -15.78 -14.16 -3.47
CA LYS A 435 -16.25 -14.17 -4.87
C LYS A 435 -17.50 -13.28 -4.96
N LEU A 436 -17.45 -12.21 -5.77
CA LEU A 436 -18.64 -11.51 -6.22
C LEU A 436 -19.52 -12.54 -6.94
N LYS A 437 -20.78 -12.67 -6.53
CA LYS A 437 -21.78 -13.34 -7.37
C LYS A 437 -21.87 -12.53 -8.66
N GLN A 438 -21.39 -13.06 -9.78
CA GLN A 438 -21.85 -12.59 -11.08
C GLN A 438 -23.37 -12.73 -11.05
N LYS A 439 -24.09 -11.60 -11.05
CA LYS A 439 -25.52 -11.61 -11.33
C LYS A 439 -25.64 -12.19 -12.73
N ASN A 440 -26.23 -13.39 -12.86
CA ASN A 440 -26.54 -13.99 -14.13
C ASN A 440 -27.38 -12.98 -14.95
N GLU A 441 -26.80 -12.40 -15.99
CA GLU A 441 -27.51 -11.61 -17.01
C GLU A 441 -28.42 -12.49 -17.89
N LYS A 442 -28.53 -13.79 -17.63
CA LYS A 442 -29.41 -14.70 -18.36
C LYS A 442 -30.90 -14.62 -17.97
N GLU A 443 -31.26 -13.91 -16.90
CA GLU A 443 -32.69 -13.76 -16.51
C GLU A 443 -33.37 -12.51 -17.11
N ARG A 444 -32.68 -11.68 -17.90
CA ARG A 444 -33.28 -10.48 -18.52
C ARG A 444 -33.76 -10.66 -19.97
N HIS A 445 -33.59 -11.84 -20.56
CA HIS A 445 -34.05 -12.13 -21.93
C HIS A 445 -35.39 -12.90 -22.01
N HIS A 446 -36.13 -13.00 -20.90
CA HIS A 446 -37.47 -13.63 -20.87
C HIS A 446 -38.58 -12.73 -20.34
N GLU A 447 -38.41 -11.41 -20.41
CA GLU A 447 -39.50 -10.45 -20.22
C GLU A 447 -39.46 -9.41 -21.34
N GLN A 448 -39.90 -9.81 -22.53
CA GLN A 448 -40.46 -8.94 -23.56
C GLN A 448 -41.04 -9.80 -24.68
N ASP A 449 -42.25 -10.29 -24.48
CA ASP A 449 -43.19 -10.49 -25.59
C ASP A 449 -44.61 -10.20 -25.08
N PRO A 450 -45.21 -9.05 -25.42
CA PRO A 450 -46.56 -8.70 -25.01
C PRO A 450 -47.55 -9.08 -26.13
N GLY A 451 -48.30 -10.16 -25.96
CA GLY A 451 -49.45 -10.40 -26.83
C GLY A 451 -49.99 -11.82 -26.78
N LEU A 452 -51.07 -12.03 -26.01
CA LEU A 452 -52.33 -12.64 -26.44
C LEU A 452 -53.23 -12.88 -25.22
N GLU A 453 -54.46 -12.35 -25.29
CA GLU A 453 -55.49 -12.39 -24.26
C GLU A 453 -56.20 -13.76 -24.13
N GLY A 454 -56.25 -14.30 -22.91
CA GLY A 454 -57.36 -15.05 -22.26
C GLY A 454 -57.92 -16.37 -22.87
N PRO A 455 -58.77 -17.15 -22.16
CA PRO A 455 -59.39 -16.87 -20.86
C PRO A 455 -59.37 -17.99 -19.78
N ALA A 456 -59.72 -17.57 -18.56
CA ALA A 456 -60.49 -18.25 -17.51
C ALA A 456 -59.93 -19.49 -16.74
N ARG A 457 -59.91 -19.30 -15.41
CA ARG A 457 -59.72 -20.24 -14.30
C ARG A 457 -60.52 -21.56 -14.41
N ARG A 458 -59.94 -22.69 -13.97
CA ARG A 458 -60.65 -23.77 -13.24
C ARG A 458 -59.78 -24.42 -12.14
N ASP A 459 -60.51 -24.91 -11.15
CA ASP A 459 -60.23 -25.30 -9.75
C ASP A 459 -59.26 -26.50 -9.56
N PRO A 460 -58.58 -26.65 -8.41
CA PRO A 460 -57.74 -27.80 -8.09
C PRO A 460 -58.60 -28.90 -7.47
N ARG A 461 -58.82 -29.98 -8.20
CA ARG A 461 -59.28 -31.30 -7.71
C ARG A 461 -59.48 -32.20 -8.93
N ASP A 462 -58.46 -32.96 -9.29
CA ASP A 462 -58.61 -34.23 -9.99
C ASP A 462 -57.44 -35.13 -9.62
N ALA A 463 -57.62 -35.80 -8.49
CA ALA A 463 -56.86 -36.99 -8.11
C ALA A 463 -57.82 -38.17 -8.19
N LYS A 464 -57.52 -39.17 -9.03
CA LYS A 464 -57.35 -40.59 -8.64
C LYS A 464 -57.47 -41.60 -9.79
N LYS A 465 -56.55 -42.58 -9.73
CA LYS A 465 -56.63 -44.01 -10.13
C LYS A 465 -56.63 -44.28 -11.64
N VAL A 466 -55.80 -45.19 -12.17
CA VAL A 466 -55.77 -46.67 -12.06
C VAL A 466 -54.34 -47.12 -12.50
N VAL A 467 -53.48 -47.76 -11.69
CA VAL A 467 -53.37 -49.19 -11.27
C VAL A 467 -52.59 -50.07 -12.27
N GLU A 468 -51.49 -50.67 -11.77
CA GLU A 468 -50.85 -51.99 -12.09
C GLU A 468 -50.33 -52.24 -13.53
N ASP A 469 -49.26 -53.00 -13.82
CA ASP A 469 -48.40 -53.90 -13.05
C ASP A 469 -47.17 -54.33 -13.90
N THR A 470 -46.24 -55.04 -13.26
CA THR A 470 -45.13 -55.90 -13.75
C THR A 470 -43.78 -55.23 -14.08
N ASN A 471 -42.69 -55.48 -13.29
CA ASN A 471 -41.84 -56.70 -13.15
C ASN A 471 -41.00 -56.95 -14.43
N GLU A 472 -39.70 -57.27 -14.47
CA GLU A 472 -38.66 -57.80 -13.55
C GLU A 472 -37.33 -57.80 -14.36
N ILE A 473 -36.16 -57.46 -13.78
CA ILE A 473 -34.98 -58.33 -13.42
C ILE A 473 -33.90 -58.57 -14.52
N PHE A 474 -32.66 -58.71 -14.02
CA PHE A 474 -31.35 -59.17 -14.54
C PHE A 474 -30.31 -58.04 -14.71
N ASP A 475 -29.30 -57.87 -13.83
CA ASP A 475 -28.13 -58.73 -13.48
C ASP A 475 -27.29 -59.09 -14.72
N GLU A 476 -25.96 -59.15 -14.79
CA GLU A 476 -24.81 -59.08 -13.88
C GLU A 476 -23.55 -59.04 -14.81
N ASP A 477 -22.40 -58.58 -14.30
CA ASP A 477 -21.00 -58.97 -14.65
C ASP A 477 -20.46 -58.74 -16.09
N GLY A 478 -19.16 -58.54 -16.39
CA GLY A 478 -17.90 -58.59 -15.66
C GLY A 478 -16.75 -58.65 -16.69
N ASP A 479 -15.58 -58.13 -16.29
CA ASP A 479 -14.21 -58.58 -16.62
C ASP A 479 -13.51 -58.36 -17.99
N GLU A 480 -12.32 -57.73 -17.84
CA GLU A 480 -10.97 -58.11 -18.30
C GLU A 480 -10.39 -57.83 -19.73
N TYR A 481 -9.05 -57.67 -19.68
CA TYR A 481 -7.98 -57.60 -20.70
C TYR A 481 -7.69 -56.21 -21.30
N ASP A 482 -6.59 -55.49 -20.99
CA ASP A 482 -5.15 -55.74 -20.83
C ASP A 482 -4.32 -55.45 -22.11
N ASP A 483 -3.27 -54.68 -21.88
CA ASP A 483 -2.04 -54.38 -22.64
C ASP A 483 -2.03 -54.08 -24.14
N HIS A 484 -1.44 -52.91 -24.48
CA HIS A 484 -0.45 -52.84 -25.57
C HIS A 484 0.60 -51.74 -25.33
N GLU A 485 1.84 -52.18 -25.57
CA GLU A 485 3.16 -51.55 -25.51
C GLU A 485 3.34 -50.25 -26.32
N GLY A 486 4.36 -49.49 -25.94
CA GLY A 486 4.93 -48.38 -26.72
C GLY A 486 6.14 -47.77 -26.02
N GLU A 487 7.30 -48.41 -26.16
CA GLU A 487 8.63 -47.87 -25.86
C GLU A 487 8.93 -46.62 -26.71
N ASP A 488 9.66 -45.66 -26.14
CA ASP A 488 10.65 -44.86 -26.87
C ASP A 488 11.65 -44.24 -25.86
N GLU A 489 12.89 -44.72 -25.95
CA GLU A 489 14.11 -44.15 -25.35
C GLU A 489 14.44 -42.79 -25.98
N PHE A 490 15.07 -41.86 -25.24
CA PHE A 490 16.26 -41.12 -25.71
C PHE A 490 16.91 -40.28 -24.58
N ALA A 491 18.06 -40.79 -24.15
CA ALA A 491 19.35 -40.15 -23.87
C ALA A 491 19.51 -38.94 -22.91
N ASP A 492 20.29 -39.24 -21.86
CA ASP A 492 21.20 -38.37 -21.10
C ASP A 492 22.11 -37.51 -21.99
N LEU A 493 22.45 -36.30 -21.51
CA LEU A 493 23.75 -35.67 -21.71
C LEU A 493 24.01 -34.65 -20.59
N ALA A 494 24.91 -35.04 -19.68
CA ALA A 494 25.58 -34.15 -18.73
C ALA A 494 26.82 -33.54 -19.40
N PHE A 495 27.09 -32.26 -19.14
CA PHE A 495 28.43 -31.69 -19.25
C PHE A 495 28.67 -30.71 -18.10
N SER A 496 29.71 -31.02 -17.33
CA SER A 496 30.32 -30.24 -16.27
C SER A 496 31.40 -29.31 -16.82
N GLU A 497 31.55 -28.17 -16.14
CA GLU A 497 32.78 -27.42 -15.83
C GLU A 497 33.68 -26.91 -16.95
N GLU A 498 33.96 -25.60 -16.92
CA GLU A 498 35.33 -25.09 -16.88
C GLU A 498 35.35 -23.68 -16.27
N GLU A 499 36.09 -23.55 -15.16
CA GLU A 499 36.69 -22.32 -14.65
C GLU A 499 37.89 -21.95 -15.53
N ASP A 500 38.16 -20.66 -15.73
CA ASP A 500 39.51 -20.10 -15.59
C ASP A 500 39.52 -18.56 -15.70
N GLU A 501 40.37 -17.97 -14.83
CA GLU A 501 40.88 -16.59 -14.67
C GLU A 501 40.04 -15.46 -14.04
#